data_AF-A0A1W9LX75-F1
#
_entry.id   AF-A0A1W9LX75-F1
#
_cell.length_a   1.000
_cell.length_b   1.000
_cell.length_c   1.000
_cell.angle_alpha   90.00
_cell.angle_beta   90.00
_cell.angle_gamma   90.00
#
_symmetry.space_group_name_H-M   'P 1'
#
loop_
_entity.id
_entity.type
_entity.pdbx_description
1 polymer ?
#
loop_
_entity_poly.entity_id
_entity_poly.type
_entity_poly.pdbx_seq_one_letter_code
_entity_poly.pdbx_strand_id
1 'polypeptide(L)'
;MWKILSGVFLGWSLGANHSANIFGTGVATGVVKYRTAILLTSLFVLIGSVLEGMKTLGELSRVIPMEAFCCTLAAAVTMTILTLLAVPASTSQAIIGTILGAGILSGTADFSKLYKIVSCWVLTPIGGIIFAY
;
A
#
# COMPACT_ATOMS: atom_id res chain seq x y z
N MET A 1 -2.98 22.43 -2.70
CA MET A 1 -1.70 21.81 -3.11
C MET A 1 -1.11 20.87 -2.05
N TRP A 2 -0.92 21.28 -0.80
CA TRP A 2 -0.28 20.44 0.23
C TRP A 2 -0.97 19.07 0.45
N LYS A 3 -2.31 19.02 0.37
CA LYS A 3 -3.12 17.80 0.60
C LYS A 3 -2.73 16.58 -0.25
N ILE A 4 -2.11 16.78 -1.42
CA ILE A 4 -1.76 15.70 -2.36
C ILE A 4 -0.32 15.21 -2.14
N LEU A 5 0.51 16.02 -1.47
CA LEU A 5 1.94 15.76 -1.32
C LEU A 5 2.23 14.45 -0.57
N SER A 6 1.48 14.17 0.51
CA SER A 6 1.62 12.92 1.26
C SER A 6 1.21 11.70 0.43
N GLY A 7 0.19 11.84 -0.41
CA GLY A 7 -0.25 10.79 -1.34
C GLY A 7 0.78 10.51 -2.43
N VAL A 8 1.41 11.54 -3.00
CA VAL A 8 2.51 11.39 -3.98
C VAL A 8 3.70 10.68 -3.32
N PHE A 9 4.06 11.08 -2.10
CA PHE A 9 5.16 10.46 -1.38
C PHE A 9 4.89 8.98 -1.04
N LEU A 10 3.67 8.67 -0.58
CA LEU A 10 3.25 7.30 -0.34
C LEU A 10 3.26 6.47 -1.63
N GLY A 11 2.79 7.05 -2.76
CA GLY A 11 2.80 6.40 -4.06
C GLY A 11 4.21 6.02 -4.54
N TRP A 12 5.19 6.92 -4.35
CA TRP A 12 6.58 6.62 -4.64
C TRP A 12 7.12 5.47 -3.78
N SER A 13 6.90 5.54 -2.45
CA SER A 13 7.34 4.49 -1.52
C SER A 13 6.68 3.13 -1.80
N LEU A 14 5.40 3.13 -2.17
CA LEU A 14 4.65 1.93 -2.57
C LEU A 14 5.27 1.29 -3.81
N GLY A 15 5.56 2.09 -4.84
CA GLY A 15 6.22 1.60 -6.06
C GLY A 15 7.61 1.00 -5.78
N ALA A 16 8.38 1.66 -4.91
CA ALA A 16 9.72 1.18 -4.52
C ALA A 16 9.66 -0.19 -3.81
N ASN A 17 8.71 -0.39 -2.88
CA ASN A 17 8.58 -1.66 -2.15
C ASN A 17 7.93 -2.76 -2.99
N HIS A 18 6.84 -2.46 -3.70
CA HIS A 18 6.02 -3.48 -4.37
C HIS A 18 6.58 -3.94 -5.73
N SER A 19 7.45 -3.15 -6.38
CA SER A 19 8.06 -3.55 -7.65
C SER A 19 8.85 -4.86 -7.54
N ALA A 20 9.47 -5.12 -6.38
CA ALA A 20 10.13 -6.37 -6.07
C ALA A 20 9.17 -7.57 -6.03
N ASN A 21 7.91 -7.37 -5.62
CA ASN A 21 6.94 -8.46 -5.54
C ASN A 21 6.44 -8.91 -6.92
N ILE A 22 6.50 -8.03 -7.93
CA ILE A 22 6.00 -8.33 -9.28
C ILE A 22 7.09 -8.96 -10.14
N PHE A 23 8.28 -8.36 -10.20
CA PHE A 23 9.36 -8.81 -11.09
C PHE A 23 10.62 -9.26 -10.35
N GLY A 24 10.60 -9.38 -9.02
CA GLY A 24 11.80 -9.75 -8.25
C GLY A 24 12.41 -11.07 -8.68
N THR A 25 11.61 -12.11 -8.86
CA THR A 25 12.08 -13.43 -9.32
C THR A 25 12.56 -13.40 -10.78
N GLY A 26 11.83 -12.71 -11.66
CA GLY A 26 12.18 -12.60 -13.08
C GLY A 26 13.47 -11.81 -13.33
N VAL A 27 13.74 -10.78 -12.53
CA VAL A 27 14.99 -10.03 -12.57
C VAL A 27 16.14 -10.80 -11.90
N ALA A 28 15.88 -11.46 -10.77
CA ALA A 28 16.90 -12.24 -10.05
C ALA A 28 17.41 -13.45 -10.86
N THR A 29 16.53 -14.09 -11.64
CA THR A 29 16.88 -15.21 -12.53
C THR A 29 17.49 -14.76 -13.86
N GLY A 30 17.55 -13.45 -14.13
CA GLY A 30 18.07 -12.89 -15.38
C GLY A 30 17.15 -13.05 -16.60
N VAL A 31 15.94 -13.59 -16.41
CA VAL A 31 14.93 -13.77 -17.48
C VAL A 31 14.43 -12.41 -17.98
N VAL A 32 14.31 -11.42 -17.09
CA VAL A 32 13.84 -10.06 -17.42
C VAL A 32 14.89 -9.02 -17.03
N LYS A 33 15.24 -8.13 -17.95
CA LYS A 33 16.14 -7.00 -17.66
C LYS A 33 15.47 -6.01 -16.69
N TYR A 34 16.23 -5.49 -15.74
CA TYR A 34 15.76 -4.50 -14.75
C TYR A 34 15.01 -3.30 -15.37
N ARG A 35 15.53 -2.75 -16.49
CA ARG A 35 14.88 -1.63 -17.19
C ARG A 35 13.49 -2.00 -17.72
N THR A 36 13.34 -3.20 -18.29
CA THR A 36 12.08 -3.69 -18.83
C THR A 36 11.07 -3.94 -17.71
N ALA A 37 11.52 -4.53 -16.60
CA ALA A 37 10.68 -4.79 -15.43
C ALA A 37 10.07 -3.50 -14.84
N ILE A 38 10.86 -2.44 -14.69
CA ILE A 38 10.36 -1.15 -14.16
C ILE A 38 9.35 -0.52 -15.12
N LEU A 39 9.62 -0.51 -16.43
CA LEU A 39 8.72 0.10 -17.41
C LEU A 39 7.37 -0.62 -17.49
N LEU A 40 7.38 -1.95 -17.44
CA LEU A 40 6.14 -2.72 -17.39
C LEU A 40 5.39 -2.46 -16.08
N THR A 41 6.10 -2.49 -14.95
CA THR A 41 5.49 -2.24 -13.63
C THR A 41 4.81 -0.88 -13.58
N SER A 42 5.50 0.19 -13.98
CA SER A 42 4.95 1.54 -13.92
C SER A 42 3.72 1.69 -14.81
N LEU A 43 3.76 1.15 -16.04
CA LEU A 43 2.63 1.20 -16.97
C LEU A 43 1.40 0.49 -16.40
N PHE A 44 1.53 -0.77 -15.96
CA PHE A 44 0.40 -1.55 -15.48
C PHE A 44 -0.13 -1.07 -14.13
N VAL A 45 0.72 -0.54 -13.24
CA VAL A 45 0.28 0.09 -11.98
C VAL A 45 -0.52 1.36 -12.25
N LEU A 46 -0.10 2.19 -13.22
CA LEU A 46 -0.86 3.37 -13.61
C LEU A 46 -2.23 2.99 -14.19
N ILE A 47 -2.27 2.01 -15.10
CA ILE A 47 -3.53 1.52 -15.67
C ILE A 47 -4.46 0.96 -14.59
N GLY A 48 -3.95 0.07 -13.72
CA GLY A 48 -4.74 -0.51 -12.64
C GLY A 48 -5.27 0.54 -11.66
N SER A 49 -4.44 1.51 -11.30
CA SER A 49 -4.85 2.58 -10.39
C SER A 49 -5.95 3.49 -10.96
N VAL A 50 -5.98 3.72 -12.28
CA VAL A 50 -7.05 4.48 -12.93
C VAL A 50 -8.34 3.64 -13.03
N LEU A 51 -8.24 2.37 -13.41
CA LEU A 51 -9.41 1.51 -13.63
C LEU A 51 -10.14 1.14 -12.33
N GLU A 52 -9.40 0.81 -11.28
CA GLU A 52 -9.96 0.33 -10.01
C GLU A 52 -9.90 1.36 -8.88
N GLY A 53 -8.93 2.28 -8.91
CA GLY A 53 -8.74 3.25 -7.82
C GLY A 53 -9.90 4.23 -7.68
N MET A 54 -10.63 4.54 -8.75
CA MET A 54 -11.80 5.42 -8.66
C MET A 54 -12.97 4.81 -7.87
N LYS A 55 -13.10 3.47 -7.84
CA LYS A 55 -14.17 2.80 -7.08
C LYS A 55 -13.94 2.88 -5.57
N THR A 56 -12.69 2.80 -5.14
CA THR A 56 -12.31 2.82 -3.72
C THR A 56 -12.22 4.24 -3.14
N LEU A 57 -11.96 5.25 -3.97
CA LEU A 57 -11.92 6.66 -3.54
C LEU A 57 -13.29 7.20 -3.09
N GLY A 58 -14.39 6.70 -3.66
CA GLY A 58 -15.76 7.13 -3.32
C GLY A 58 -16.14 6.87 -1.86
N GLU A 59 -15.61 5.79 -1.27
CA GLU A 59 -15.88 5.43 0.14
C GLU A 59 -15.01 6.20 1.13
N LEU A 60 -13.82 6.64 0.73
CA LEU A 60 -12.85 7.34 1.58
C LEU A 60 -13.07 8.86 1.66
N SER A 61 -13.94 9.42 0.81
CA SER A 61 -14.19 10.87 0.70
C SER A 61 -14.82 11.52 1.95
N ARG A 62 -15.12 10.73 3.00
CA ARG A 62 -15.67 11.20 4.28
C ARG A 62 -14.61 11.58 5.32
N VAL A 63 -13.32 11.40 5.04
CA VAL A 63 -12.24 11.67 6.00
C VAL A 63 -11.86 13.15 6.01
N ILE A 64 -11.59 13.70 7.20
CA ILE A 64 -11.10 15.06 7.37
C ILE A 64 -9.75 15.21 6.64
N PRO A 65 -9.59 16.19 5.72
CA PRO A 65 -8.41 16.27 4.86
C PRO A 65 -7.05 16.36 5.59
N MET A 66 -7.03 16.94 6.80
CA MET A 66 -5.81 17.04 7.62
C MET A 66 -5.43 15.69 8.23
N GLU A 67 -6.40 14.95 8.75
CA GLU A 67 -6.17 13.61 9.31
C GLU A 67 -5.69 12.64 8.23
N ALA A 68 -6.33 12.68 7.05
CA ALA A 68 -5.91 11.91 5.90
C ALA A 68 -4.46 12.23 5.49
N PHE A 69 -4.08 13.52 5.48
CA PHE A 69 -2.71 13.92 5.18
C PHE A 69 -1.71 13.37 6.20
N CYS A 70 -1.99 13.51 7.51
CA CYS A 70 -1.10 13.01 8.56
C CYS A 70 -0.97 11.48 8.52
N CYS A 71 -2.08 10.75 8.36
CA CYS A 71 -2.07 9.29 8.30
C CYS A 71 -1.30 8.77 7.08
N THR A 72 -1.50 9.40 5.92
CA THR A 72 -0.77 9.03 4.69
C THR A 72 0.71 9.39 4.77
N LEU A 73 1.07 10.53 5.38
CA LEU A 73 2.46 10.91 5.58
C LEU A 73 3.18 9.95 6.53
N ALA A 74 2.56 9.62 7.67
CA ALA A 74 3.12 8.66 8.62
C ALA A 74 3.31 7.27 8.00
N ALA A 75 2.36 6.82 7.18
CA ALA A 75 2.47 5.57 6.45
C ALA A 75 3.62 5.61 5.42
N ALA A 76 3.75 6.73 4.69
CA ALA A 76 4.82 6.91 3.70
C ALA A 76 6.21 6.91 4.34
N VAL A 77 6.38 7.58 5.47
CA VAL A 77 7.65 7.57 6.24
C VAL A 77 7.99 6.16 6.69
N THR A 78 7.02 5.46 7.30
CA THR A 78 7.21 4.08 7.78
C THR A 78 7.61 3.14 6.63
N MET A 79 6.88 3.20 5.52
CA MET A 79 7.16 2.38 4.34
C MET A 79 8.51 2.72 3.70
N THR A 80 8.90 4.00 3.69
CA THR A 80 10.21 4.41 3.19
C THR A 80 11.33 3.83 4.04
N ILE A 81 11.23 3.91 5.37
CA ILE A 81 12.21 3.31 6.27
C ILE A 81 12.32 1.80 6.05
N LEU A 82 11.19 1.09 5.99
CA LEU A 82 11.19 -0.37 5.77
C LEU A 82 11.78 -0.73 4.40
N THR A 83 11.49 0.05 3.37
CA THR A 83 12.06 -0.13 2.02
C THR A 83 13.56 0.10 2.01
N LEU A 84 14.06 1.12 2.72
CA LEU A 84 15.51 1.36 2.87
C LEU A 84 16.21 0.24 3.63
N LEU A 85 15.51 -0.40 4.58
CA LEU A 85 15.99 -1.59 5.30
C LEU A 85 15.83 -2.90 4.50
N ALA A 86 15.39 -2.83 3.24
CA ALA A 86 15.11 -3.98 2.39
C ALA A 86 14.10 -4.98 3.00
N VAL A 87 13.19 -4.50 3.86
CA VAL A 87 12.14 -5.31 4.47
C VAL A 87 10.89 -5.28 3.55
N PRO A 88 10.42 -6.43 3.05
CA PRO A 88 9.15 -6.50 2.34
C PRO A 88 8.02 -6.22 3.33
N ALA A 89 7.29 -5.12 3.13
CA ALA A 89 6.32 -4.61 4.08
C ALA A 89 4.96 -4.35 3.41
N SER A 90 3.88 -4.50 4.17
CA SER A 90 2.53 -4.26 3.66
C SER A 90 2.13 -2.79 3.82
N THR A 91 1.94 -2.11 2.69
CA THR A 91 1.40 -0.74 2.66
C THR A 91 -0.02 -0.66 3.23
N SER A 92 -0.86 -1.69 3.02
CA SER A 92 -2.21 -1.76 3.59
C SER A 92 -2.16 -1.76 5.12
N GLN A 93 -1.23 -2.54 5.72
CA GLN A 93 -1.04 -2.55 7.16
C GLN A 93 -0.50 -1.21 7.69
N ALA A 94 0.42 -0.57 6.97
CA ALA A 94 0.92 0.75 7.35
C ALA A 94 -0.19 1.80 7.38
N ILE A 95 -1.05 1.86 6.36
CA ILE A 95 -2.18 2.83 6.30
C ILE A 95 -3.21 2.54 7.39
N ILE A 96 -3.60 1.27 7.59
CA ILE A 96 -4.60 0.91 8.60
C ILE A 96 -4.04 1.15 10.01
N GLY A 97 -2.75 0.89 10.23
CA GLY A 97 -2.06 1.19 11.48
C GLY A 97 -2.05 2.67 11.81
N THR A 98 -1.82 3.56 10.83
CA THR A 98 -1.84 5.00 11.07
C THR A 98 -3.26 5.54 11.31
N ILE A 99 -4.27 5.03 10.59
CA ILE A 99 -5.68 5.37 10.83
C ILE A 99 -6.11 4.93 12.24
N LEU A 100 -5.76 3.70 12.64
CA LEU A 100 -6.09 3.20 13.97
C LEU A 100 -5.36 3.97 15.06
N GLY A 101 -4.07 4.27 14.87
CA GLY A 101 -3.29 5.09 15.80
C GLY A 101 -3.86 6.49 15.98
N ALA A 102 -4.23 7.16 14.89
CA ALA A 102 -4.91 8.46 14.94
C ALA A 102 -6.27 8.35 15.65
N GLY A 103 -7.06 7.31 15.35
CA GLY A 103 -8.34 7.05 16.03
C GLY A 103 -8.19 6.79 17.52
N ILE A 104 -7.13 6.10 17.96
CA ILE A 104 -6.85 5.87 19.39
C ILE A 104 -6.54 7.20 20.08
N LEU A 105 -5.71 8.05 19.47
CA LEU A 105 -5.35 9.36 20.02
C LEU A 105 -6.56 10.30 20.13
N SER A 106 -7.48 10.24 19.15
CA SER A 106 -8.69 11.04 19.12
C SER A 106 -9.87 10.43 19.89
N GLY A 107 -9.73 9.22 20.42
CA GLY A 107 -10.82 8.49 21.10
C GLY A 107 -11.94 7.97 20.18
N THR A 108 -11.71 7.95 18.86
CA THR A 108 -12.69 7.58 17.81
C THR A 108 -12.36 6.25 17.11
N ALA A 109 -11.48 5.43 17.68
CA ALA A 109 -11.06 4.15 17.09
C ALA A 109 -12.23 3.17 16.95
N ASP A 110 -12.46 2.68 15.72
CA ASP A 110 -13.46 1.65 15.41
C ASP A 110 -12.79 0.29 15.16
N PHE A 111 -12.75 -0.55 16.20
CA PHE A 111 -12.22 -1.91 16.13
C PHE A 111 -13.18 -2.89 15.44
N SER A 112 -14.45 -2.52 15.27
CA SER A 112 -15.46 -3.41 14.66
C SER A 112 -15.19 -3.64 13.19
N LYS A 113 -14.49 -2.73 12.50
CA LYS A 113 -14.08 -2.95 11.10
C LYS A 113 -12.78 -3.73 11.00
N LEU A 114 -11.96 -3.70 12.05
CA LEU A 114 -10.63 -4.29 12.08
C LEU A 114 -10.69 -5.81 11.92
N TYR A 115 -11.68 -6.50 12.50
CA TYR A 115 -11.76 -7.97 12.40
C TYR A 115 -11.89 -8.44 10.95
N LYS A 116 -12.66 -7.74 10.10
CA LYS A 116 -12.80 -8.09 8.68
C LYS A 116 -11.48 -7.96 7.95
N ILE A 117 -10.76 -6.88 8.21
CA ILE A 117 -9.46 -6.62 7.58
C ILE A 117 -8.44 -7.67 8.03
N VAL A 118 -8.33 -7.92 9.33
CA VAL A 118 -7.40 -8.92 9.88
C VAL A 118 -7.73 -10.32 9.38
N SER A 119 -9.01 -10.68 9.29
CA SER A 119 -9.41 -11.96 8.69
C SER A 119 -8.97 -12.07 7.23
N CYS A 120 -9.09 -11.00 6.45
CA CYS A 120 -8.61 -10.95 5.07
C CYS A 120 -7.09 -11.14 4.98
N TRP A 121 -6.32 -10.52 5.89
CA TRP A 121 -4.86 -10.67 5.92
C TRP A 121 -4.39 -12.09 6.23
N VAL A 122 -5.17 -12.84 7.02
CA VAL A 122 -4.86 -14.24 7.33
C VAL A 122 -5.33 -15.18 6.21
N LEU A 123 -6.52 -14.94 5.67
CA LEU A 123 -7.13 -15.82 4.66
C LEU A 123 -6.50 -15.67 3.27
N THR A 124 -6.05 -14.47 2.89
CA THR A 124 -5.51 -14.22 1.54
C THR A 124 -4.24 -15.04 1.25
N PRO A 125 -3.23 -15.10 2.15
CA PRO A 125 -2.06 -15.97 1.95
C PRO A 125 -2.43 -17.45 1.87
N ILE A 126 -3.39 -17.91 2.69
CA ILE A 126 -3.85 -19.30 2.67
C ILE A 126 -4.48 -19.64 1.32
N GLY A 127 -5.38 -18.78 0.83
CA GLY A 127 -5.95 -18.92 -0.51
C GLY A 127 -4.86 -18.92 -1.59
N GLY A 128 -3.89 -18.01 -1.49
CA GLY A 128 -2.75 -17.95 -2.40
C GLY A 128 -1.95 -19.25 -2.44
N ILE A 129 -1.69 -19.89 -1.30
CA ILE A 129 -1.00 -21.19 -1.23
C ILE A 129 -1.81 -22.28 -1.92
N ILE A 130 -3.13 -22.33 -1.69
CA ILE A 130 -4.01 -23.33 -2.29
C ILE A 130 -4.05 -23.20 -3.82
N PHE A 131 -4.09 -21.99 -4.36
CA PHE A 131 -4.12 -21.76 -5.82
C PHE A 131 -2.74 -21.84 -6.48
N ALA A 132 -1.65 -21.73 -5.70
CA ALA A 132 -0.29 -21.84 -6.22
C ALA A 132 0.16 -23.28 -6.44
N TYR A 133 -0.48 -24.26 -5.79
CA TYR A 133 -0.24 -25.70 -5.96
C TYR A 133 -1.19 -26.30 -6.98
#